data_AF-A0A401HW21-F1
#
_entry.id   AF-A0A401HW21-F1
#
_cell.length_a   1.000
_cell.length_b   1.000
_cell.length_c   1.000
_cell.angle_alpha   90.00
_cell.angle_beta   90.00
_cell.angle_gamma   90.00
#
_symmetry.space_group_name_H-M   'P 1'
#
loop_
_entity.id
_entity.type
_entity.pdbx_description
1 polymer ?
#
loop_
_entity_poly.entity_id
_entity_poly.type
_entity_poly.pdbx_seq_one_letter_code
_entity_poly.pdbx_strand_id
1 'polypeptide(L)'
;MKTKIAAKDIYREYVVNGLSDRDIASKYGLDRSTVAKRRRSLGIKARGNAYIDGHLSVKNSLGARGYSFRDRREKSGVSRVNFLVERVCRVQVYTSELKDDGSWVFQFSPRSEGDVREGNDYFVKVGDHYYKDHSKTCDVVIFCGLDTTNKHFIVDSKKLPVELKVLKIPVEIGKYRKLLERWDVIDRVVTKRKGGTQ
;
A
#
# COMPACT_ATOMS: atom_id res chain seq x y z
N MET A 1 15.50 -9.13 34.27
CA MET A 1 14.10 -9.48 34.60
C MET A 1 13.32 -9.77 33.32
N LYS A 2 12.71 -10.96 33.15
CA LYS A 2 11.74 -11.23 32.08
C LYS A 2 10.33 -11.00 32.64
N THR A 3 9.83 -9.77 32.53
CA THR A 3 8.48 -9.41 33.00
C THR A 3 7.44 -10.05 32.08
N LYS A 4 6.70 -11.07 32.54
CA LYS A 4 5.63 -11.69 31.74
C LYS A 4 4.41 -10.74 31.68
N ILE A 5 3.99 -10.31 30.50
CA ILE A 5 2.69 -9.60 30.30
C ILE A 5 1.50 -10.57 30.41
N ALA A 6 0.47 -10.27 31.20
CA ALA A 6 -0.67 -11.17 31.32
C ALA A 6 -1.55 -11.15 30.05
N ALA A 7 -2.30 -12.22 29.82
CA ALA A 7 -3.20 -12.33 28.66
C ALA A 7 -4.24 -11.20 28.62
N LYS A 8 -4.81 -10.86 29.78
CA LYS A 8 -5.75 -9.74 29.94
C LYS A 8 -5.14 -8.39 29.56
N ASP A 9 -3.85 -8.21 29.81
CA ASP A 9 -3.16 -6.96 29.48
C ASP A 9 -2.89 -6.90 27.97
N ILE A 10 -2.55 -8.01 27.30
CA ILE A 10 -2.50 -8.01 25.83
C ILE A 10 -3.86 -7.67 25.23
N TYR A 11 -4.94 -8.25 25.72
CA TYR A 11 -6.28 -7.93 25.23
C TYR A 11 -6.63 -6.46 25.47
N ARG A 12 -6.46 -5.95 26.70
CA ARG A 12 -6.74 -4.55 27.02
C ARG A 12 -5.93 -3.60 26.15
N GLU A 13 -4.63 -3.81 26.06
CA GLU A 13 -3.77 -2.85 25.34
C GLU A 13 -3.94 -2.94 23.82
N TYR A 14 -4.10 -4.16 23.27
CA TYR A 14 -4.20 -4.37 21.83
C TYR A 14 -5.62 -4.19 21.29
N VAL A 15 -6.65 -4.63 22.00
CA VAL A 15 -8.04 -4.59 21.52
C VAL A 15 -8.75 -3.34 22.01
N VAL A 16 -8.60 -2.99 23.30
CA VAL A 16 -9.32 -1.84 23.89
C VAL A 16 -8.57 -0.53 23.63
N ASN A 17 -7.26 -0.47 23.89
CA ASN A 17 -6.49 0.77 23.85
C ASN A 17 -5.84 1.09 22.50
N GLY A 18 -6.03 0.24 21.48
CA GLY A 18 -5.51 0.58 20.15
C GLY A 18 -3.98 0.51 20.00
N LEU A 19 -3.22 -0.03 20.95
CA LEU A 19 -1.75 -0.05 20.86
C LEU A 19 -1.24 -1.11 19.86
N SER A 20 -0.10 -0.83 19.22
CA SER A 20 0.58 -1.81 18.35
C SER A 20 1.41 -2.81 19.17
N ASP A 21 1.82 -3.93 18.56
CA ASP A 21 2.73 -4.90 19.20
C ASP A 21 4.05 -4.22 19.66
N ARG A 22 4.49 -3.16 18.97
CA ARG A 22 5.70 -2.38 19.32
C ARG A 22 5.44 -1.46 20.52
N ASP A 23 4.30 -0.78 20.56
CA ASP A 23 3.99 0.14 21.66
C ASP A 23 3.76 -0.62 22.96
N ILE A 24 3.08 -1.77 22.87
CA ILE A 24 2.93 -2.70 24.01
C ILE A 24 4.31 -3.23 24.43
N ALA A 25 5.17 -3.59 23.48
CA ALA A 25 6.52 -4.05 23.81
C ALA A 25 7.33 -2.98 24.56
N SER A 26 7.29 -1.73 24.09
CA SER A 26 7.93 -0.59 24.74
C SER A 26 7.36 -0.32 26.12
N LYS A 27 6.02 -0.33 26.26
CA LYS A 27 5.31 -0.08 27.53
C LYS A 27 5.63 -1.11 28.62
N TYR A 28 5.88 -2.36 28.23
CA TYR A 28 6.11 -3.47 29.17
C TYR A 28 7.57 -3.94 29.23
N GLY A 29 8.51 -3.26 28.55
CA GLY A 29 9.92 -3.67 28.52
C GLY A 29 10.16 -5.04 27.89
N LEU A 30 9.37 -5.38 26.85
CA LEU A 30 9.39 -6.65 26.15
C LEU A 30 9.93 -6.50 24.73
N ASP A 31 10.33 -7.61 24.12
CA ASP A 31 10.57 -7.65 22.68
C ASP A 31 9.23 -7.71 21.92
N ARG A 32 9.13 -7.01 20.78
CA ARG A 32 7.95 -7.01 19.90
C ARG A 32 7.52 -8.44 19.54
N SER A 33 8.46 -9.34 19.24
CA SER A 33 8.17 -10.72 18.87
C SER A 33 7.51 -11.50 20.01
N THR A 34 7.83 -11.16 21.27
CA THR A 34 7.22 -11.74 22.47
C THR A 34 5.75 -11.35 22.56
N VAL A 35 5.43 -10.07 22.37
CA VAL A 35 4.04 -9.58 22.36
C VAL A 35 3.26 -10.23 21.21
N ALA A 36 3.83 -10.23 20.00
CA ALA A 36 3.19 -10.83 18.83
C ALA A 36 2.94 -12.33 18.96
N LYS A 37 3.84 -13.09 19.63
CA LYS A 37 3.66 -14.52 19.90
C LYS A 37 2.51 -14.74 20.89
N ARG A 38 2.48 -13.98 21.98
CA ARG A 38 1.42 -14.10 22.99
C ARG A 38 0.05 -13.66 22.47
N ARG A 39 -0.01 -12.57 21.72
CA ARG A 39 -1.23 -12.14 21.04
C ARG A 39 -1.79 -13.25 20.12
N ARG A 40 -0.92 -13.88 19.32
CA ARG A 40 -1.29 -15.04 18.47
C ARG A 40 -1.78 -16.24 19.28
N SER A 41 -1.15 -16.59 20.40
CA SER A 41 -1.63 -17.69 21.26
C SER A 41 -2.99 -17.43 21.90
N LEU A 42 -3.43 -16.17 21.95
CA LEU A 42 -4.75 -15.77 22.44
C LEU A 42 -5.80 -15.70 21.31
N GLY A 43 -5.46 -16.10 20.09
CA GLY A 43 -6.37 -16.00 18.93
C GLY A 43 -6.60 -14.57 18.42
N ILE A 44 -5.95 -13.57 19.03
CA ILE A 44 -6.06 -12.17 18.60
C ILE A 44 -5.25 -12.02 17.32
N LYS A 45 -5.95 -11.91 16.18
CA LYS A 45 -5.30 -11.65 14.89
C LYS A 45 -4.56 -10.32 14.96
N ALA A 46 -3.47 -10.22 14.20
CA ALA A 46 -2.89 -8.90 14.03
C ALA A 46 -3.97 -8.04 13.38
N ARG A 47 -4.10 -6.76 13.77
CA ARG A 47 -4.77 -5.79 12.94
C ARG A 47 -4.21 -5.96 11.53
N GLY A 48 -5.14 -5.98 10.58
CA GLY A 48 -4.88 -6.30 9.20
C GLY A 48 -3.59 -5.64 8.74
N ASN A 49 -2.75 -6.40 8.04
CA ASN A 49 -1.67 -5.73 7.37
C ASN A 49 -2.34 -5.00 6.21
N ALA A 50 -2.65 -3.72 6.37
CA ALA A 50 -3.31 -2.90 5.35
C ALA A 50 -2.69 -3.10 3.97
N TYR A 51 -1.38 -3.31 3.92
CA TYR A 51 -0.68 -3.74 2.72
C TYR A 51 -1.22 -5.06 2.15
N ILE A 52 -1.25 -6.14 2.94
CA ILE A 52 -1.78 -7.45 2.51
C ILE A 52 -3.25 -7.32 2.11
N ASP A 53 -4.07 -6.66 2.91
CA ASP A 53 -5.52 -6.59 2.69
C ASP A 53 -5.84 -5.78 1.43
N GLY A 54 -5.18 -4.65 1.22
CA GLY A 54 -5.35 -3.88 0.00
C GLY A 54 -4.79 -4.58 -1.24
N HIS A 55 -3.69 -5.33 -1.12
CA HIS A 55 -3.21 -6.16 -2.22
C HIS A 55 -4.19 -7.29 -2.55
N LEU A 56 -4.79 -7.93 -1.54
CA LEU A 56 -5.80 -8.95 -1.74
C LEU A 56 -7.07 -8.36 -2.38
N SER A 57 -7.49 -7.17 -1.95
CA SER A 57 -8.62 -6.44 -2.56
C SER A 57 -8.38 -6.16 -4.04
N VAL A 58 -7.20 -5.65 -4.41
CA VAL A 58 -6.82 -5.43 -5.81
C VAL A 58 -6.73 -6.74 -6.58
N LYS A 59 -6.14 -7.79 -5.99
CA LYS A 59 -6.03 -9.13 -6.59
C LYS A 59 -7.40 -9.68 -6.96
N ASN A 60 -8.34 -9.63 -6.02
CA ASN A 60 -9.71 -10.11 -6.23
C ASN A 60 -10.42 -9.27 -7.29
N SER A 61 -10.24 -7.95 -7.26
CA SER A 61 -10.84 -7.04 -8.25
C SER A 61 -10.34 -7.27 -9.67
N LEU A 62 -9.04 -7.57 -9.84
CA LEU A 62 -8.46 -7.96 -11.12
C LEU A 62 -9.03 -9.30 -11.61
N GLY A 63 -9.08 -10.31 -10.73
CA GLY A 63 -9.60 -11.63 -11.06
C GLY A 63 -11.09 -11.63 -11.41
N ALA A 64 -11.91 -10.89 -10.66
CA ALA A 64 -13.34 -10.74 -10.93
C ALA A 64 -13.63 -10.07 -12.28
N ARG A 65 -12.68 -9.31 -12.82
CA ARG A 65 -12.76 -8.66 -14.14
C ARG A 65 -12.15 -9.49 -15.27
N GLY A 66 -11.70 -10.71 -14.97
CA GLY A 66 -11.14 -11.63 -15.97
C GLY A 66 -9.71 -11.33 -16.40
N TYR A 67 -9.01 -10.41 -15.73
CA TYR A 67 -7.61 -10.15 -16.06
C TYR A 67 -6.72 -11.32 -15.61
N SER A 68 -5.79 -11.71 -16.49
CA SER A 68 -4.61 -12.46 -16.09
C SER A 68 -3.59 -11.52 -15.44
N PHE A 69 -2.97 -11.94 -14.34
CA PHE A 69 -1.92 -11.12 -13.71
C PHE A 69 -0.89 -11.98 -12.99
N ARG A 70 0.32 -11.44 -12.86
CA ARG A 70 1.38 -11.98 -12.01
C ARG A 70 1.59 -11.06 -10.82
N ASP A 71 1.57 -11.65 -9.63
CA ASP A 71 2.03 -10.98 -8.41
C ASP A 71 3.55 -10.86 -8.47
N ARG A 72 4.05 -9.62 -8.41
CA ARG A 72 5.48 -9.28 -8.51
C ARG A 72 6.03 -8.82 -7.16
N ARG A 73 5.38 -9.15 -6.04
CA ARG A 73 5.93 -8.88 -4.71
C ARG A 73 7.25 -9.65 -4.53
N GLU A 74 8.37 -8.95 -4.62
CA GLU A 74 9.66 -9.49 -4.21
C GLU A 74 9.80 -9.41 -2.69
N LYS A 75 10.36 -10.46 -2.09
CA LYS A 75 10.69 -10.51 -0.66
C LYS A 75 11.72 -9.43 -0.24
N SER A 76 12.43 -8.85 -1.20
CA SER A 76 13.52 -7.88 -1.01
C SER A 76 13.05 -6.41 -0.91
N GLY A 77 11.77 -6.10 -1.18
CA GLY A 77 11.27 -4.71 -1.20
C GLY A 77 11.77 -3.86 -2.39
N VAL A 78 12.44 -4.48 -3.37
CA VAL A 78 13.03 -3.80 -4.55
C VAL A 78 12.10 -3.85 -5.77
N SER A 79 11.02 -4.64 -5.71
CA SER A 79 10.10 -4.73 -6.85
C SER A 79 9.51 -3.37 -7.19
N ARG A 80 9.69 -2.97 -8.46
CA ARG A 80 9.28 -1.66 -8.97
C ARG A 80 7.75 -1.52 -9.02
N VAL A 81 7.03 -2.65 -9.02
CA VAL A 81 5.58 -2.79 -9.26
C VAL A 81 5.02 -3.97 -8.45
N ASN A 82 3.74 -3.92 -8.09
CA ASN A 82 3.09 -5.00 -7.33
C ASN A 82 2.48 -6.07 -8.23
N PHE A 83 1.92 -5.68 -9.38
CA PHE A 83 1.32 -6.60 -10.33
C PHE A 83 1.76 -6.31 -11.76
N LEU A 84 1.85 -7.38 -12.56
CA LEU A 84 1.94 -7.29 -14.02
C LEU A 84 0.67 -7.91 -14.60
N VAL A 85 -0.22 -7.06 -15.10
CA VAL A 85 -1.54 -7.41 -15.64
C VAL A 85 -1.42 -7.63 -17.15
N GLU A 86 -2.01 -8.70 -17.67
CA GLU A 86 -2.01 -9.06 -19.10
C GLU A 86 -0.60 -9.12 -19.71
N ARG A 87 0.41 -9.42 -18.89
CA ARG A 87 1.85 -9.41 -19.22
C ARG A 87 2.41 -8.05 -19.67
N VAL A 88 1.59 -7.01 -19.77
CA VAL A 88 1.98 -5.72 -20.38
C VAL A 88 1.71 -4.52 -19.50
N CYS A 89 0.74 -4.54 -18.59
CA CYS A 89 0.37 -3.40 -17.75
C CYS A 89 1.00 -3.53 -16.36
N ARG A 90 1.91 -2.62 -16.04
CA ARG A 90 2.62 -2.56 -14.75
C ARG A 90 1.79 -1.77 -13.73
N VAL A 91 1.45 -2.40 -12.62
CA VAL A 91 0.57 -1.82 -11.60
C VAL A 91 1.30 -1.69 -10.26
N GLN A 92 1.32 -0.48 -9.72
CA GLN A 92 1.73 -0.19 -8.35
C GLN A 92 0.49 -0.03 -7.46
N VAL A 93 0.52 -0.56 -6.24
CA VAL A 93 -0.55 -0.45 -5.26
C VAL A 93 -0.05 0.27 -4.02
N TYR A 94 -0.85 1.23 -3.56
CA TYR A 94 -0.74 1.89 -2.27
C TYR A 94 -1.99 1.56 -1.45
N THR A 95 -1.83 1.39 -0.15
CA THR A 95 -2.92 0.95 0.74
C THR A 95 -3.01 1.88 1.93
N SER A 96 -4.21 2.24 2.34
CA SER A 96 -4.45 2.98 3.58
C SER A 96 -5.74 2.50 4.22
N GLU A 97 -5.72 2.30 5.53
CA GLU A 97 -6.95 2.18 6.34
C GLU A 97 -7.60 3.54 6.50
N LEU A 98 -8.94 3.54 6.65
CA LEU A 98 -9.70 4.73 7.00
C LEU A 98 -9.23 5.24 8.36
N LYS A 99 -8.90 6.52 8.44
CA LYS A 99 -8.49 7.21 9.67
C LYS A 99 -9.70 7.79 10.38
N ASP A 100 -9.52 8.13 11.65
CA ASP A 100 -10.57 8.70 12.51
C ASP A 100 -11.12 10.03 11.96
N ASP A 101 -10.32 10.76 11.18
CA ASP A 101 -10.73 11.98 10.49
C ASP A 101 -11.56 11.75 9.21
N GLY A 102 -11.98 10.51 8.96
CA GLY A 102 -12.80 10.13 7.81
C GLY A 102 -12.02 10.17 6.49
N SER A 103 -10.71 9.93 6.50
CA SER A 103 -9.90 9.93 5.28
C SER A 103 -8.95 8.74 5.15
N TRP A 104 -8.58 8.43 3.91
CA TRP A 104 -7.44 7.57 3.59
C TRP A 104 -6.22 8.45 3.28
N VAL A 105 -5.06 8.07 3.82
CA VAL A 105 -3.80 8.81 3.66
C VAL A 105 -2.75 7.88 3.05
N PHE A 106 -2.42 8.12 1.78
CA PHE A 106 -1.39 7.39 1.06
C PHE A 106 -0.10 8.19 1.08
N GLN A 107 0.94 7.66 1.71
CA GLN A 107 2.23 8.32 1.84
C GLN A 107 3.21 7.82 0.76
N PHE A 108 3.92 8.76 0.16
CA PHE A 108 5.03 8.53 -0.75
C PHE A 108 6.29 8.95 -0.01
N SER A 109 7.06 8.00 0.47
CA SER A 109 8.27 8.30 1.22
C SER A 109 9.34 8.88 0.28
N PRO A 110 9.73 10.17 0.43
CA PRO A 110 10.91 10.67 -0.23
C PRO A 110 12.14 9.89 0.28
N ARG A 111 13.16 9.78 -0.56
CA ARG A 111 14.45 9.18 -0.20
C ARG A 111 15.47 10.29 0.02
N SER A 112 16.36 10.07 0.99
CA SER A 112 17.56 10.90 1.14
C SER A 112 18.58 10.54 0.05
N GLU A 113 19.52 11.43 -0.25
CA GLU A 113 20.53 11.22 -1.30
C GLU A 113 21.31 9.91 -1.11
N GLY A 114 21.65 9.55 0.14
CA GLY A 114 22.33 8.29 0.46
C GLY A 114 21.47 7.03 0.27
N ASP A 115 20.14 7.15 0.18
CA ASP A 115 19.24 6.02 -0.08
C ASP A 115 19.05 5.73 -1.57
N VAL A 116 19.45 6.66 -2.45
CA VAL A 116 19.31 6.51 -3.90
C VAL A 116 20.56 5.86 -4.45
N ARG A 117 20.47 4.57 -4.77
CA ARG A 117 21.57 3.87 -5.47
C ARG A 117 21.81 4.52 -6.83
N GLU A 118 23.08 4.72 -7.13
CA GLU A 118 23.58 5.16 -8.43
C GLU A 118 22.98 4.27 -9.55
N GLY A 119 22.48 4.90 -10.62
CA GLY A 119 21.82 4.21 -11.73
C GLY A 119 20.30 4.02 -11.62
N ASN A 120 19.63 4.46 -10.54
CA ASN A 120 18.16 4.50 -10.49
C ASN A 120 17.59 5.75 -11.18
N ASP A 121 17.38 5.65 -12.49
CA ASP A 121 16.85 6.70 -13.37
C ASP A 121 15.41 7.17 -13.06
N TYR A 122 14.71 6.47 -12.17
CA TYR A 122 13.34 6.75 -11.76
C TYR A 122 13.22 7.51 -10.44
N PHE A 123 14.32 7.89 -9.80
CA PHE A 123 14.29 8.89 -8.74
C PHE A 123 14.65 10.27 -9.30
N VAL A 124 13.82 11.27 -9.01
CA VAL A 124 14.02 12.66 -9.44
C VAL A 124 14.33 13.51 -8.22
N LYS A 125 15.42 14.28 -8.28
CA LYS A 125 15.79 15.24 -7.23
C LYS A 125 14.89 16.48 -7.34
N VAL A 126 14.23 16.83 -6.25
CA VAL A 126 13.43 18.05 -6.11
C VAL A 126 13.80 18.71 -4.78
N GLY A 127 14.59 19.78 -4.84
CA GLY A 127 15.27 20.34 -3.68
C GLY A 127 16.26 19.33 -3.07
N ASP A 128 16.17 19.11 -1.76
CA ASP A 128 17.04 18.19 -1.01
C ASP A 128 16.50 16.75 -0.92
N HIS A 129 15.43 16.44 -1.67
CA HIS A 129 14.73 15.17 -1.59
C HIS A 129 14.66 14.48 -2.95
N TYR A 130 14.65 13.15 -2.93
CA TYR A 130 14.44 12.33 -4.12
C TYR A 130 13.05 11.69 -4.08
N TYR A 131 12.34 11.81 -5.19
CA TYR A 131 10.98 11.29 -5.36
C TYR A 131 10.93 10.23 -6.43
N LYS A 132 10.13 9.18 -6.22
CA LYS A 132 9.90 8.14 -7.21
C LYS A 132 9.02 8.70 -8.32
N ASP A 133 9.53 8.73 -9.55
CA ASP A 133 8.74 8.98 -10.75
C ASP A 133 7.98 7.70 -11.13
N HIS A 134 6.69 7.66 -10.82
CA HIS A 134 5.83 6.53 -11.13
C HIS A 134 5.69 6.28 -12.62
N SER A 135 5.81 7.31 -13.47
CA SER A 135 5.66 7.17 -14.92
C SER A 135 6.76 6.32 -15.54
N LYS A 136 7.94 6.27 -14.90
CA LYS A 136 9.08 5.43 -15.31
C LYS A 136 8.96 3.99 -14.81
N THR A 137 8.30 3.80 -13.66
CA THR A 137 8.29 2.49 -12.97
C THR A 137 7.06 1.65 -13.22
N CYS A 138 5.90 2.29 -13.40
CA CYS A 138 4.62 1.61 -13.61
C CYS A 138 3.80 2.34 -14.68
N ASP A 139 2.68 1.75 -15.06
CA ASP A 139 1.73 2.36 -15.99
C ASP A 139 0.51 2.87 -15.22
N VAL A 140 0.09 2.14 -14.19
CA VAL A 140 -1.08 2.44 -13.36
C VAL A 140 -0.70 2.40 -11.88
N VAL A 141 -1.24 3.35 -11.13
CA VAL A 141 -1.20 3.35 -9.66
C VAL A 141 -2.62 3.17 -9.13
N ILE A 142 -2.78 2.20 -8.22
CA ILE A 142 -4.05 1.94 -7.53
C ILE A 142 -3.88 2.30 -6.06
N PHE A 143 -4.68 3.26 -5.59
CA PHE A 143 -4.81 3.58 -4.18
C PHE A 143 -6.01 2.79 -3.62
N CYS A 144 -5.73 1.81 -2.77
CA CYS A 144 -6.73 0.99 -2.12
C CYS A 144 -7.03 1.57 -0.72
N GLY A 145 -8.17 2.25 -0.62
CA GLY A 145 -8.71 2.72 0.66
C GLY A 145 -9.49 1.59 1.32
N LEU A 146 -9.02 1.14 2.49
CA LEU A 146 -9.63 0.05 3.24
C LEU A 146 -10.70 0.58 4.19
N ASP A 147 -11.89 0.02 4.06
CA ASP A 147 -13.04 0.17 4.94
C ASP A 147 -13.90 -1.11 4.86
N THR A 148 -15.21 -1.03 5.05
CA THR A 148 -16.11 -2.18 4.93
C THR A 148 -16.32 -2.67 3.49
N THR A 149 -16.11 -1.81 2.50
CA THR A 149 -16.36 -2.06 1.07
C THR A 149 -15.08 -2.13 0.25
N ASN A 150 -14.00 -1.52 0.74
CA ASN A 150 -12.77 -1.23 0.02
C ASN A 150 -13.01 -0.40 -1.25
N LYS A 151 -12.21 0.64 -1.45
CA LYS A 151 -12.31 1.52 -2.62
C LYS A 151 -11.00 1.54 -3.38
N HIS A 152 -11.07 1.40 -4.71
CA HIS A 152 -9.91 1.48 -5.58
C HIS A 152 -9.94 2.80 -6.35
N PHE A 153 -9.01 3.72 -6.05
CA PHE A 153 -8.80 4.93 -6.84
C PHE A 153 -7.67 4.65 -7.82
N ILE A 154 -7.98 4.66 -9.11
CA ILE A 154 -7.10 4.15 -10.17
C ILE A 154 -6.65 5.33 -11.04
N VAL A 155 -5.33 5.48 -11.15
CA VAL A 155 -4.71 6.65 -11.79
C VAL A 155 -3.67 6.18 -12.81
N ASP A 156 -3.67 6.81 -13.98
CA ASP A 156 -2.56 6.72 -14.91
C ASP A 156 -1.32 7.34 -14.25
N SER A 157 -0.24 6.56 -14.14
CA SER A 157 1.00 6.97 -13.48
C SER A 157 1.56 8.30 -14.02
N LYS A 158 1.33 8.62 -15.30
CA LYS A 158 1.77 9.87 -15.95
C LYS A 158 1.03 11.11 -15.46
N LYS A 159 -0.10 10.93 -14.78
CA LYS A 159 -0.92 12.02 -14.22
C LYS A 159 -0.61 12.28 -12.75
N LEU A 160 0.27 11.51 -12.13
CA LEU A 160 0.70 11.75 -10.77
C LEU A 160 1.87 12.75 -10.76
N PRO A 161 1.78 13.83 -9.98
CA PRO A 161 2.92 14.72 -9.76
C PRO A 161 4.08 13.94 -9.13
N VAL A 162 5.30 14.19 -9.60
CA VAL A 162 6.50 13.50 -9.11
C VAL A 162 6.78 13.88 -7.66
N GLU A 163 6.55 15.13 -7.30
CA GLU A 163 6.73 15.73 -5.97
C GLU A 163 5.58 15.40 -4.98
N LEU A 164 4.62 14.56 -5.36
CA LEU A 164 3.49 14.20 -4.51
C LEU A 164 3.97 13.41 -3.27
N LYS A 165 4.02 14.07 -2.11
CA LYS A 165 4.41 13.47 -0.82
C LYS A 165 3.30 12.63 -0.20
N VAL A 166 2.07 13.12 -0.28
CA VAL A 166 0.91 12.54 0.37
C VAL A 166 -0.31 12.75 -0.50
N LEU A 167 -1.10 11.69 -0.68
CA LEU A 167 -2.45 11.77 -1.22
C LEU A 167 -3.44 11.49 -0.10
N LYS A 168 -4.22 12.51 0.26
CA LYS A 168 -5.32 12.38 1.23
C LYS A 168 -6.65 12.39 0.50
N ILE A 169 -7.44 11.32 0.67
CA ILE A 169 -8.76 11.15 0.06
C ILE A 169 -9.80 11.04 1.19
N PRO A 170 -10.71 12.01 1.35
CA PRO A 170 -11.81 11.89 2.31
C PRO A 170 -12.81 10.82 1.87
N VAL A 171 -13.54 10.25 2.85
CA VAL A 171 -14.64 9.29 2.62
C VAL A 171 -15.71 9.91 1.73
N GLU A 172 -15.98 11.20 1.93
CA GLU A 172 -16.73 12.05 1.01
C GLU A 172 -15.88 12.37 -0.22
N ILE A 173 -15.76 11.38 -1.11
CA ILE A 173 -14.78 11.32 -2.20
C ILE A 173 -14.73 12.54 -3.13
N GLY A 174 -15.76 13.38 -3.18
CA GLY A 174 -15.77 14.68 -3.89
C GLY A 174 -15.03 14.67 -5.24
N LYS A 175 -13.98 15.49 -5.36
CA LYS A 175 -13.14 15.61 -6.57
C LYS A 175 -12.43 14.31 -7.00
N TYR A 176 -12.29 13.33 -6.12
CA TYR A 176 -11.67 12.03 -6.38
C TYR A 176 -12.64 11.00 -6.94
N ARG A 177 -13.95 11.29 -6.99
CA ARG A 177 -14.97 10.40 -7.58
C ARG A 177 -14.60 9.96 -9.00
N LYS A 178 -14.00 10.86 -9.79
CA LYS A 178 -13.53 10.56 -11.17
C LYS A 178 -12.42 9.52 -11.27
N LEU A 179 -11.79 9.15 -10.15
CA LEU A 179 -10.73 8.14 -10.05
C LEU A 179 -11.25 6.80 -9.51
N LEU A 180 -12.42 6.79 -8.88
CA LEU A 180 -12.99 5.62 -8.22
C LEU A 180 -13.33 4.54 -9.26
N GLU A 181 -12.84 3.33 -9.04
CA GLU A 181 -13.07 2.13 -9.85
C GLU A 181 -12.80 2.34 -11.36
N ARG A 182 -11.84 3.21 -11.70
CA ARG A 182 -11.40 3.51 -13.08
C ARG A 182 -10.56 2.38 -13.71
N TRP A 183 -11.09 1.16 -13.72
CA TRP A 183 -10.41 -0.01 -14.28
C TRP A 183 -10.17 0.11 -15.79
N ASP A 184 -10.96 0.94 -16.48
CA ASP A 184 -10.76 1.32 -17.90
C ASP A 184 -9.35 1.91 -18.19
N VAL A 185 -8.66 2.41 -17.17
CA VAL A 185 -7.27 2.86 -17.29
C VAL A 185 -6.35 1.68 -17.63
N ILE A 186 -6.58 0.51 -17.02
CA ILE A 186 -5.83 -0.71 -17.31
C ILE A 186 -6.12 -1.17 -18.74
N ASP A 187 -7.39 -1.19 -19.15
CA ASP A 187 -7.79 -1.61 -20.51
C ASP A 187 -7.10 -0.79 -21.57
N ARG A 188 -7.07 0.55 -21.41
CA ARG A 188 -6.39 1.43 -22.36
C ARG A 188 -4.90 1.13 -22.50
N VAL A 189 -4.21 0.83 -21.39
CA VAL A 189 -2.80 0.45 -21.42
C VAL A 189 -2.60 -0.89 -22.11
N VAL A 190 -3.43 -1.88 -21.77
CA VAL A 190 -3.36 -3.24 -22.34
C VAL A 190 -3.63 -3.20 -23.85
N THR A 191 -4.71 -2.56 -24.29
CA THR A 191 -5.07 -2.42 -25.70
C THR A 191 -3.98 -1.70 -26.49
N LYS A 192 -3.47 -0.57 -25.98
CA LYS A 192 -2.40 0.19 -26.65
C LYS A 192 -1.13 -0.63 -26.86
N ARG A 193 -0.74 -1.46 -25.89
CA ARG A 193 0.48 -2.27 -25.97
C ARG A 193 0.31 -3.54 -26.82
N LYS A 194 -0.84 -4.21 -26.73
CA LYS A 194 -1.12 -5.38 -27.56
C LYS A 194 -1.31 -4.99 -29.04
N GLY A 195 -1.98 -3.87 -29.31
CA GLY A 195 -2.22 -3.37 -30.67
C GLY A 195 -1.00 -2.75 -31.36
N GLY A 196 0.07 -2.41 -30.63
CA GLY A 196 1.32 -1.89 -31.19
C GLY A 196 2.34 -2.96 -31.59
N THR A 197 1.92 -4.23 -31.71
CA THR A 197 2.78 -5.36 -32.12
C THR A 197 2.41 -5.86 -33.52
N GLN A 198 1.98 -4.97 -34.42
CA GLN A 198 1.83 -5.24 -35.85
C GLN A 198 2.96 -4.55 -36.62
#